data_AF-A0A7D9M471-F1
#
_entry.id   AF-A0A7D9M471-F1
#
_cell.length_a   1.000
_cell.length_b   1.000
_cell.length_c   1.000
_cell.angle_alpha   90.00
_cell.angle_beta   90.00
_cell.angle_gamma   90.00
#
_symmetry.space_group_name_H-M   'P 1'
#
loop_
_entity.id
_entity.type
_entity.pdbx_description
1 polymer ?
#
loop_
_entity_poly.entity_id
_entity_poly.type
_entity_poly.pdbx_seq_one_letter_code
_entity_poly.pdbx_strand_id
1 'polypeptide(L)'
;WLPVTAGVPQGTKLGPILFLIMINDLRVNSPGTKMWKFVDDVSSSENLTSNSFSVTQSTLDSIDSWATYNCMKLNANKWKELRVSFLKETPQLPSLTIDGYVVET
;
A
#
# COMPACT_ATOMS: atom_id res chain seq x y z
N TRP A 1 4.20 -3.30 -35.93
CA TRP A 1 4.00 -2.73 -34.59
C TRP A 1 2.73 -3.31 -34.02
N LEU A 2 2.79 -3.97 -32.86
CA LEU A 2 1.58 -4.44 -32.18
C LEU A 2 0.94 -3.26 -31.43
N PRO A 3 -0.40 -3.19 -31.34
CA PRO A 3 -1.08 -2.18 -30.56
C PRO A 3 -0.73 -2.34 -29.07
N VAL A 4 -0.33 -1.26 -28.41
CA VAL A 4 -0.20 -1.22 -26.94
C VAL A 4 -1.57 -0.85 -26.39
N THR A 5 -2.24 -1.82 -25.75
CA THR A 5 -3.58 -1.64 -25.19
C THR A 5 -3.57 -1.06 -23.78
N ALA A 6 -2.47 -1.20 -23.04
CA ALA A 6 -2.26 -0.62 -21.71
C ALA A 6 -0.77 -0.44 -21.41
N GLY A 7 -0.46 0.54 -20.56
CA GLY A 7 0.91 0.82 -20.11
C GLY A 7 1.77 1.58 -21.12
N VAL A 8 3.07 1.54 -20.90
CA VAL A 8 4.09 2.24 -21.69
C VAL A 8 5.19 1.25 -22.06
N PRO A 9 5.79 1.35 -23.27
CA PRO A 9 6.89 0.46 -23.63
C PRO A 9 8.05 0.58 -22.63
N GLN A 10 8.55 -0.56 -22.15
CA GLN A 10 9.72 -0.60 -21.27
C GLN A 10 10.96 -0.08 -22.01
N GLY A 11 11.87 0.55 -21.27
CA GLY A 11 13.07 1.18 -21.84
C GLY A 11 12.83 2.57 -22.43
N THR A 12 11.60 3.10 -22.37
CA THR A 12 11.33 4.49 -22.74
C THR A 12 11.73 5.45 -21.62
N LYS A 13 12.28 6.61 -21.99
CA LYS A 13 12.61 7.68 -21.03
C LYS A 13 11.37 8.26 -20.33
N LEU A 14 10.23 8.21 -21.00
CA LEU A 14 8.96 8.72 -20.49
C LEU A 14 8.24 7.74 -19.57
N GLY A 15 8.50 6.42 -19.69
CA GLY A 15 7.78 5.40 -18.93
C GLY A 15 7.83 5.64 -17.41
N PRO A 16 9.01 5.85 -16.81
CA PRO A 16 9.12 6.15 -15.38
C PRO A 16 8.40 7.44 -14.96
N ILE A 17 8.44 8.49 -15.79
CA ILE A 17 7.78 9.77 -15.51
C ILE A 17 6.25 9.60 -15.51
N LEU A 18 5.72 8.89 -16.51
CA LEU A 18 4.29 8.62 -16.62
C LEU A 18 3.81 7.73 -15.47
N PHE A 19 4.61 6.74 -15.08
CA PHE A 19 4.31 5.92 -13.90
C PHE A 19 4.29 6.76 -12.62
N LEU A 20 5.26 7.68 -12.43
CA LEU A 20 5.28 8.60 -11.29
C LEU A 20 4.04 9.51 -11.24
N ILE A 21 3.59 10.02 -12.39
CA ILE A 21 2.35 10.81 -12.46
C ILE A 21 1.14 9.98 -12.02
N MET A 22 1.04 8.74 -12.52
CA MET A 22 -0.05 7.82 -12.19
C MET A 22 -0.08 7.46 -10.69
N ILE A 23 1.04 7.12 -10.06
CA ILE A 23 1.09 6.72 -8.64
C ILE A 23 1.01 7.93 -7.67
N ASN A 24 1.16 9.16 -8.17
CA ASN A 24 1.26 10.36 -7.32
C ASN A 24 -0.05 10.68 -6.57
N ASP A 25 -1.20 10.32 -7.14
CA ASP A 25 -2.52 10.57 -6.56
C ASP A 25 -2.95 9.52 -5.52
N LEU A 26 -2.26 8.36 -5.43
CA LEU A 26 -2.43 7.41 -4.33
C LEU A 26 -2.13 8.09 -3.00
N ARG A 27 -3.17 8.42 -2.24
CA ARG A 27 -3.06 9.09 -0.95
C ARG A 27 -4.05 8.46 0.01
N VAL A 28 -3.55 8.08 1.18
CA VAL A 28 -4.40 7.65 2.29
C VAL A 28 -4.22 8.64 3.43
N ASN A 29 -5.31 9.33 3.78
CA ASN A 29 -5.32 10.40 4.77
C ASN A 29 -5.93 9.92 6.09
N SER A 30 -5.40 8.83 6.64
CA SER A 30 -5.80 8.34 7.96
C SER A 30 -5.01 9.05 9.07
N PRO A 31 -5.65 9.52 10.15
CA PRO A 31 -4.94 10.14 11.27
C PRO A 31 -3.86 9.22 11.84
N GLY A 32 -2.64 9.74 12.00
CA GLY A 32 -1.53 8.97 12.56
C GLY A 32 -0.82 8.02 11.58
N THR A 33 -1.31 7.91 10.34
CA THR A 33 -0.68 7.12 9.27
C THR A 33 0.33 7.97 8.49
N LYS A 34 1.49 7.39 8.19
CA LYS A 34 2.44 7.91 7.21
C LYS A 34 2.51 6.96 6.03
N MET A 35 2.75 7.51 4.84
CA MET A 35 2.87 6.74 3.60
C MET A 35 4.10 7.21 2.81
N TRP A 36 4.82 6.25 2.25
CA TRP A 36 5.95 6.44 1.34
C TRP A 36 5.70 5.69 0.04
N LYS A 37 6.18 6.27 -1.06
CA LYS A 37 6.01 5.73 -2.41
C LYS A 37 7.35 5.76 -3.11
N PHE A 38 7.77 4.64 -3.68
CA PHE A 38 9.01 4.53 -4.43
C PHE A 38 8.82 3.61 -5.64
N VAL A 39 8.68 4.20 -6.83
CA VAL A 39 8.34 3.45 -8.04
C VAL A 39 7.12 2.55 -7.73
N ASP A 40 7.20 1.24 -7.92
CA ASP A 40 6.13 0.27 -7.71
C ASP A 40 5.92 -0.12 -6.24
N ASP A 41 6.80 0.30 -5.34
CA ASP A 41 6.68 0.02 -3.91
C ASP A 41 5.92 1.12 -3.16
N VAL A 42 4.99 0.69 -2.31
CA VAL A 42 4.25 1.55 -1.38
C VAL A 42 4.43 0.98 0.02
N SER A 43 4.72 1.86 0.98
CA SER A 43 4.80 1.49 2.40
C SER A 43 3.98 2.44 3.24
N SER A 44 3.29 1.92 4.25
CA SER A 44 2.57 2.72 5.24
C SER A 44 3.00 2.31 6.65
N SER A 45 2.91 3.26 7.58
CA SER A 45 3.14 3.00 9.00
C SER A 45 2.12 3.75 9.83
N GLU A 46 1.71 3.16 10.94
CA GLU A 46 0.94 3.83 11.99
C GLU A 46 1.71 3.77 13.32
N ASN A 47 1.42 4.72 14.21
CA ASN A 47 1.89 4.64 15.60
C ASN A 47 0.68 4.43 16.50
N LEU A 48 0.68 3.33 17.26
CA LEU A 48 -0.39 3.00 18.20
C LEU A 48 0.04 3.26 19.63
N THR A 49 -0.88 3.83 20.41
CA THR A 49 -0.77 3.89 21.87
C THR A 49 -1.62 2.78 22.49
N SER A 50 -1.41 2.46 23.76
CA SER A 50 -2.09 1.34 24.44
C SER A 50 -3.62 1.43 24.41
N ASN A 51 -4.20 2.61 24.21
CA ASN A 51 -5.65 2.86 24.19
C ASN A 51 -6.18 3.19 22.78
N SER A 52 -5.40 2.93 21.72
CA SER A 52 -5.78 3.25 20.33
C SER A 52 -6.15 2.00 19.54
N PHE A 53 -7.08 2.17 18.59
CA PHE A 53 -7.38 1.15 17.58
C PHE A 53 -6.50 1.35 16.35
N SER A 54 -6.11 0.24 15.72
CA SER A 54 -5.39 0.25 14.44
C SER A 54 -6.26 0.78 13.32
N VAL A 55 -5.69 1.65 12.48
CA VAL A 55 -6.27 2.12 11.21
C VAL A 55 -5.56 1.49 10.01
N THR A 56 -4.59 0.60 10.22
CA THR A 56 -3.83 -0.07 9.16
C THR A 56 -4.74 -0.83 8.19
N GLN A 57 -5.74 -1.57 8.66
CA GLN A 57 -6.63 -2.30 7.75
C GLN A 57 -7.39 -1.33 6.82
N SER A 58 -7.99 -0.27 7.38
CA SER A 58 -8.67 0.76 6.58
C SER A 58 -7.73 1.47 5.58
N THR A 59 -6.45 1.55 5.93
CA THR A 59 -5.40 2.09 5.05
C THR A 59 -5.15 1.16 3.87
N LEU A 60 -5.04 -0.15 4.13
CA LEU A 60 -4.90 -1.17 3.07
C LEU A 60 -6.14 -1.22 2.18
N ASP A 61 -7.34 -1.16 2.74
CA ASP A 61 -8.61 -1.16 1.99
C ASP A 61 -8.69 0.05 1.04
N SER A 62 -8.18 1.21 1.48
CA SER A 62 -8.11 2.42 0.66
C SER A 62 -7.10 2.29 -0.48
N ILE A 63 -5.96 1.63 -0.24
CA ILE A 63 -4.95 1.34 -1.26
C ILE A 63 -5.52 0.36 -2.30
N ASP A 64 -6.21 -0.68 -1.85
CA ASP A 64 -6.85 -1.69 -2.70
C ASP A 64 -7.97 -1.10 -3.58
N SER A 65 -8.80 -0.24 -2.98
CA SER A 65 -9.83 0.51 -3.70
C SER A 65 -9.23 1.43 -4.76
N TRP A 66 -8.15 2.16 -4.43
CA TRP A 66 -7.47 3.03 -5.38
C TRP A 66 -6.81 2.22 -6.52
N ALA A 67 -6.20 1.08 -6.21
CA ALA A 67 -5.59 0.22 -7.22
C ALA A 67 -6.65 -0.31 -8.19
N THR A 68 -7.78 -0.79 -7.65
CA THR A 68 -8.93 -1.25 -8.43
C THR A 68 -9.47 -0.14 -9.35
N TYR A 69 -9.67 1.07 -8.82
CA TYR A 69 -10.15 2.22 -9.59
C TYR A 69 -9.21 2.58 -10.75
N ASN A 70 -7.90 2.48 -10.54
CA ASN A 70 -6.89 2.79 -11.54
C ASN A 70 -6.47 1.58 -12.40
N CYS A 71 -7.21 0.48 -12.35
CA CYS A 71 -6.91 -0.75 -13.08
C CYS A 71 -5.50 -1.30 -12.81
N MET A 72 -5.00 -1.11 -11.59
CA MET A 72 -3.75 -1.67 -11.09
C MET A 72 -4.01 -2.93 -10.29
N LYS A 73 -3.07 -3.87 -10.38
CA LYS A 73 -3.11 -5.11 -9.62
C LYS A 73 -2.05 -5.09 -8.53
N LEU A 74 -2.49 -5.20 -7.28
CA LEU A 74 -1.59 -5.36 -6.14
C LEU A 74 -1.01 -6.77 -6.13
N ASN A 75 0.24 -6.89 -5.69
CA ASN A 75 0.88 -8.18 -5.49
C ASN A 75 0.77 -8.58 -4.02
N ALA A 76 -0.38 -9.14 -3.64
CA ALA A 76 -0.68 -9.49 -2.25
C ALA A 76 0.41 -10.32 -1.57
N ASN A 77 1.04 -11.25 -2.31
CA ASN A 77 2.11 -12.12 -1.81
C ASN A 77 3.40 -11.37 -1.43
N LYS A 78 3.59 -10.15 -1.92
CA LYS A 78 4.75 -9.30 -1.59
C LYS A 78 4.51 -8.37 -0.41
N TRP A 79 3.26 -8.20 0.03
CA TRP A 79 2.97 -7.37 1.19
C TRP A 79 3.45 -8.06 2.47
N LYS A 80 4.10 -7.28 3.33
CA LYS A 80 4.61 -7.71 4.62
C LYS A 80 4.20 -6.71 5.69
N GLU A 81 3.86 -7.21 6.86
CA GLU A 81 3.61 -6.41 8.04
C GLU A 81 4.82 -6.48 8.97
N LEU A 82 5.19 -5.37 9.58
CA LEU A 82 6.19 -5.34 10.64
C LEU A 82 5.58 -4.74 11.90
N ARG A 83 5.50 -5.52 12.98
CA ARG A 83 4.98 -5.08 14.28
C ARG A 83 6.14 -4.82 15.25
N VAL A 84 6.24 -3.60 15.75
CA VAL A 84 7.22 -3.21 16.78
C VAL A 84 6.48 -2.66 18.00
N SER A 85 6.67 -3.29 19.16
CA SER A 85 6.06 -2.88 20.43
C SER A 85 7.13 -2.66 21.49
N PHE A 86 7.04 -1.55 22.20
CA PHE A 86 7.84 -1.24 23.39
C PHE A 86 7.02 -1.34 24.69
N LEU A 87 5.74 -1.72 24.57
CA LEU A 87 4.87 -1.91 25.72
C LEU A 87 5.25 -3.22 26.44
N LYS A 88 5.12 -3.23 27.77
CA LYS A 88 5.34 -4.44 28.59
C LYS A 88 4.42 -5.58 28.15
N GLU A 89 3.20 -5.24 27.75
CA GLU A 89 2.23 -6.17 27.17
C GLU A 89 1.94 -5.72 25.74
N THR A 90 2.22 -6.59 24.78
CA THR A 90 2.01 -6.30 23.36
C THR A 90 0.51 -6.41 23.03
N PRO A 91 -0.10 -5.35 22.46
CA PRO A 91 -1.48 -5.41 21.99
C PRO A 91 -1.65 -6.51 20.93
N GLN A 92 -2.70 -7.32 21.08
CA GLN A 92 -3.08 -8.29 20.07
C GLN A 92 -3.84 -7.56 18.96
N LEU A 93 -3.20 -7.40 17.80
CA LEU A 93 -3.82 -6.80 16.62
C LEU A 93 -4.32 -7.90 15.68
N PRO A 94 -5.48 -7.69 15.02
CA PRO A 94 -6.00 -8.66 14.04
C PRO A 94 -5.02 -8.84 12.88
N SER A 95 -5.11 -9.98 12.19
CA SER A 95 -4.39 -10.18 10.93
C SER A 95 -4.88 -9.19 9.88
N LEU A 96 -3.95 -8.66 9.09
CA LEU A 96 -4.26 -7.75 8.00
C LEU A 96 -4.59 -8.52 6.73
N THR A 97 -5.43 -7.93 5.87
CA THR A 97 -5.79 -8.48 4.56
C THR A 97 -5.61 -7.47 3.44
N ILE A 98 -5.20 -7.95 2.27
CA ILE A 98 -5.08 -7.17 1.03
C ILE A 98 -5.45 -8.03 -0.17
N ASP A 99 -6.33 -7.53 -1.07
CA ASP A 99 -6.86 -8.29 -2.21
C ASP A 99 -7.44 -9.66 -1.78
N GLY A 100 -8.01 -9.74 -0.57
CA GLY A 100 -8.55 -10.96 0.03
C GLY A 100 -7.53 -11.96 0.60
N TYR A 101 -6.22 -11.68 0.51
CA TYR A 101 -5.16 -12.51 1.09
C TYR A 101 -4.71 -11.96 2.44
N VAL A 102 -4.33 -12.86 3.36
CA VAL A 102 -3.73 -12.48 4.64
C VAL A 102 -2.30 -11.99 4.41
N VAL A 103 -1.98 -10.82 4.94
CA VAL A 103 -0.62 -10.25 4.91
C VAL A 103 0.27 -11.03 5.87
N GLU A 104 1.47 -11.39 5.42
CA GLU A 104 2.47 -12.06 6.26
C GLU A 104 3.11 -11.07 7.24
N THR A 105 3.11 -11.41 8.52
CA THR A 105 3.71 -10.64 9.63
C THR A 105 5.12 -11.13 9.96
#